data_AF-A0A357YZB2-F1
#
_entry.id   AF-A0A357YZB2-F1
#
_cell.length_a   1.000
_cell.length_b   1.000
_cell.length_c   1.000
_cell.angle_alpha   90.00
_cell.angle_beta   90.00
_cell.angle_gamma   90.00
#
_symmetry.space_group_name_H-M   'P 1'
#
loop_
_entity.id
_entity.type
_entity.pdbx_description
1 polymer ?
#
loop_
_entity_poly.entity_id
_entity_poly.type
_entity_poly.pdbx_seq_one_letter_code
_entity_poly.pdbx_strand_id
1 'polypeptide(L)'
;YLLGTSFARPLIAKRLVEIAQAEGADAIAHGATGKGNDQVRFELAIRAFAPEMTIIAPWRIWDLKSRDEEIDYAEAHDVPLNITRQTNYSKDKNLWHLSHEGLDLEDPANEPQYDKILELGVSPEKAPDKPAYVALSFEKGVPVRLNGEKLGGVDLIAKLNRLGGENGVGIADLVENRLVGMKSRGVYETPGGTILYHAHKKLEELCLDRDTSHFKEGVAQKFAELVYDGKWFTPLREALSAFVDSTQRNVTGEV
;
A
#
# COMPACT_ATOMS: atom_id res chain seq x y z
N TYR A 1 7.76 4.62 -3.49
CA TYR A 1 6.77 3.84 -2.72
C TYR A 1 5.41 4.55 -2.77
N LEU A 2 4.36 3.88 -3.26
CA LEU A 2 3.00 4.44 -3.38
C LEU A 2 2.06 4.00 -2.25
N LEU A 3 2.62 3.77 -1.05
CA LEU A 3 1.90 3.65 0.22
C LEU A 3 0.88 2.50 0.34
N GLY A 4 0.91 1.51 -0.56
CA GLY A 4 -0.13 0.46 -0.66
C GLY A 4 -0.39 -0.33 0.62
N THR A 5 0.65 -0.62 1.41
CA THR A 5 0.48 -1.23 2.73
C THR A 5 -0.02 -0.19 3.74
N SER A 6 0.60 0.99 3.72
CA SER A 6 0.40 2.06 4.71
C SER A 6 -1.05 2.52 4.85
N PHE A 7 -1.79 2.74 3.76
CA PHE A 7 -3.20 3.17 3.84
C PHE A 7 -4.20 2.02 4.05
N ALA A 8 -3.80 0.77 3.77
CA ALA A 8 -4.67 -0.39 3.97
C ALA A 8 -4.88 -0.72 5.47
N ARG A 9 -3.83 -0.55 6.29
CA ARG A 9 -3.87 -0.91 7.73
C ARG A 9 -4.92 -0.11 8.52
N PRO A 10 -5.00 1.24 8.36
CA PRO A 10 -6.06 2.03 8.99
C PRO A 10 -7.48 1.51 8.70
N LEU A 11 -7.76 1.09 7.46
CA LEU A 11 -9.06 0.53 7.07
C LEU A 11 -9.34 -0.79 7.79
N ILE A 12 -8.37 -1.71 7.78
CA ILE A 12 -8.49 -3.01 8.45
C ILE A 12 -8.70 -2.82 9.95
N ALA A 13 -7.88 -1.98 10.58
CA ALA A 13 -7.95 -1.70 12.01
C ALA A 13 -9.30 -1.10 12.42
N LYS A 14 -9.80 -0.13 11.65
CA LYS A 14 -11.13 0.46 11.89
C LYS A 14 -12.21 -0.63 11.82
N ARG A 15 -12.19 -1.47 10.78
CA ARG A 15 -13.18 -2.53 10.63
C ARG A 15 -13.08 -3.58 11.75
N LEU A 16 -11.87 -3.87 12.20
CA LEU A 16 -11.62 -4.78 13.32
C LEU A 16 -12.21 -4.25 14.63
N VAL A 17 -12.07 -2.93 14.90
CA VAL A 17 -12.72 -2.29 16.06
C VAL A 17 -14.24 -2.34 15.97
N GLU A 18 -14.82 -2.02 14.80
CA GLU A 18 -16.27 -2.08 14.59
C GLU A 18 -16.83 -3.48 14.89
N ILE A 19 -16.15 -4.54 14.44
CA ILE A 19 -16.56 -5.92 14.69
C ILE A 19 -16.35 -6.30 16.16
N ALA A 20 -15.20 -5.97 16.75
CA ALA A 20 -14.92 -6.27 18.15
C ALA A 20 -15.97 -5.67 19.09
N GLN A 21 -16.41 -4.43 18.84
CA GLN A 21 -17.49 -3.80 19.60
C GLN A 21 -18.85 -4.49 19.39
N ALA A 22 -19.17 -4.87 18.15
CA ALA A 22 -20.42 -5.56 17.84
C ALA A 22 -20.51 -6.95 18.49
N GLU A 23 -19.38 -7.66 18.60
CA GLU A 23 -19.27 -8.98 19.23
C GLU A 23 -19.07 -8.91 20.75
N GLY A 24 -18.89 -7.72 21.33
CA GLY A 24 -18.60 -7.55 22.75
C GLY A 24 -17.23 -8.10 23.18
N ALA A 25 -16.24 -8.05 22.30
CA ALA A 25 -14.89 -8.55 22.57
C ALA A 25 -14.13 -7.63 23.55
N ASP A 26 -13.39 -8.23 24.49
CA ASP A 26 -12.57 -7.51 25.48
C ASP A 26 -11.17 -7.12 24.95
N ALA A 27 -10.74 -7.75 23.85
CA ALA A 27 -9.42 -7.54 23.26
C ALA A 27 -9.42 -7.72 21.73
N ILE A 28 -8.45 -7.08 21.08
CA ILE A 28 -8.15 -7.22 19.66
C ILE A 28 -6.73 -7.76 19.51
N ALA A 29 -6.52 -8.74 18.62
CA ALA A 29 -5.21 -9.27 18.30
C ALA A 29 -4.77 -8.92 16.87
N HIS A 30 -3.45 -8.74 16.65
CA HIS A 30 -2.88 -8.60 15.30
C HIS A 30 -1.57 -9.37 15.14
N GLY A 31 -1.29 -9.83 13.92
CA GLY A 31 -0.10 -10.62 13.57
C GLY A 31 1.10 -9.82 13.06
N ALA A 32 1.10 -8.49 13.15
CA ALA A 32 2.26 -7.68 12.73
C ALA A 32 3.49 -7.96 13.61
N THR A 33 4.67 -8.06 12.98
CA THR A 33 5.94 -8.34 13.68
C THR A 33 6.44 -7.12 14.46
N GLY A 34 7.28 -7.36 15.47
CA GLY A 34 7.89 -6.29 16.29
C GLY A 34 8.92 -5.41 15.57
N LYS A 35 9.31 -5.73 14.34
CA LYS A 35 10.32 -4.98 13.54
C LYS A 35 9.72 -4.20 12.37
N GLY A 36 8.40 -4.33 12.14
CA GLY A 36 7.70 -3.69 11.03
C GLY A 36 6.97 -2.41 11.45
N ASN A 37 6.60 -1.61 10.46
CA ASN A 37 5.76 -0.42 10.68
C ASN A 37 4.29 -0.78 10.97
N ASP A 38 3.83 -1.95 10.54
CA ASP A 38 2.43 -2.33 10.60
C ASP A 38 1.87 -2.43 12.01
N GLN A 39 2.69 -2.82 12.99
CA GLN A 39 2.28 -2.79 14.40
C GLN A 39 1.86 -1.38 14.83
N VAL A 40 2.62 -0.36 14.43
CA VAL A 40 2.33 1.04 14.76
C VAL A 40 1.05 1.48 14.05
N ARG A 41 0.89 1.12 12.77
CA ARG A 41 -0.29 1.47 11.97
C ARG A 41 -1.57 0.86 12.53
N PHE A 42 -1.55 -0.42 12.90
CA PHE A 42 -2.69 -1.10 13.52
C PHE A 42 -3.02 -0.48 14.88
N GLU A 43 -2.01 -0.33 15.75
CA GLU A 43 -2.24 0.12 17.13
C GLU A 43 -2.71 1.57 17.20
N LEU A 44 -2.14 2.48 16.40
CA LEU A 44 -2.62 3.86 16.35
C LEU A 44 -4.08 3.94 15.88
N ALA A 45 -4.45 3.14 14.87
CA ALA A 45 -5.81 3.11 14.37
C ALA A 45 -6.79 2.47 15.37
N ILE A 46 -6.42 1.37 16.03
CA ILE A 46 -7.25 0.76 17.09
C ILE A 46 -7.47 1.76 18.22
N ARG A 47 -6.41 2.40 18.71
CA ARG A 47 -6.49 3.38 19.80
C ARG A 47 -7.32 4.62 19.43
N ALA A 48 -7.38 4.99 18.15
CA ALA A 48 -8.21 6.09 17.69
C ALA A 48 -9.72 5.81 17.83
N PHE A 49 -10.16 4.55 17.74
CA PHE A 49 -11.59 4.18 17.78
C PHE A 49 -12.00 3.40 19.04
N ALA A 50 -11.06 2.76 19.72
CA ALA A 50 -11.26 2.03 20.97
C ALA A 50 -10.03 2.18 21.86
N PRO A 51 -9.83 3.36 22.48
CA PRO A 51 -8.62 3.67 23.27
C PRO A 51 -8.41 2.72 24.44
N GLU A 52 -9.49 2.20 25.04
CA GLU A 52 -9.46 1.27 26.17
C GLU A 52 -9.33 -0.20 25.74
N MET A 53 -9.38 -0.51 24.45
CA MET A 53 -9.29 -1.88 23.95
C MET A 53 -7.93 -2.49 24.31
N THR A 54 -7.93 -3.70 24.87
CA THR A 54 -6.68 -4.43 25.07
C THR A 54 -6.16 -4.90 23.72
N ILE A 55 -4.89 -4.63 23.41
CA ILE A 55 -4.27 -5.05 22.15
C ILE A 55 -3.27 -6.17 22.43
N ILE A 56 -3.45 -7.30 21.75
CA ILE A 56 -2.58 -8.47 21.84
C ILE A 56 -1.77 -8.60 20.55
N ALA A 57 -0.45 -8.52 20.64
CA ALA A 57 0.45 -8.76 19.52
C ALA A 57 1.31 -10.00 19.82
N PRO A 58 0.90 -11.22 19.41
CA PRO A 58 1.60 -12.46 19.74
C PRO A 58 3.10 -12.41 19.45
N TRP A 59 3.50 -11.82 18.33
CA TRP A 59 4.89 -11.61 17.91
C TRP A 59 5.78 -10.86 18.90
N ARG A 60 5.21 -10.17 19.89
CA ARG A 60 5.95 -9.44 20.93
C ARG A 60 5.95 -10.14 22.30
N ILE A 61 5.18 -11.21 22.46
CA ILE A 61 4.95 -11.86 23.76
C ILE A 61 5.28 -13.36 23.75
N TRP A 62 5.19 -14.03 22.60
CA TRP A 62 5.49 -15.45 22.51
C TRP A 62 6.99 -15.71 22.38
N ASP A 63 7.38 -16.98 22.48
CA ASP A 63 8.77 -17.42 22.39
C ASP A 63 9.16 -17.98 21.01
N LEU A 64 8.25 -17.96 20.03
CA LEU A 64 8.52 -18.44 18.67
C LEU A 64 9.47 -17.48 17.93
N LYS A 65 10.63 -17.98 17.52
CA LYS A 65 11.74 -17.20 16.94
C LYS A 65 12.02 -17.50 15.47
N SER A 66 11.45 -18.58 14.93
CA SER A 66 11.72 -19.00 13.56
C SER A 66 10.49 -19.60 12.89
N ARG A 67 10.52 -19.65 11.55
CA ARG A 67 9.50 -20.31 10.76
C ARG A 67 9.39 -21.80 11.06
N ASP A 68 10.51 -22.44 11.38
CA ASP A 68 10.51 -23.86 11.79
C ASP A 68 9.78 -24.04 13.12
N GLU A 69 10.02 -23.17 14.12
CA GLU A 69 9.28 -23.20 15.39
C GLU A 69 7.77 -22.92 15.21
N GLU A 70 7.40 -22.03 14.28
CA GLU A 70 5.99 -21.80 13.93
C GLU A 70 5.32 -23.04 13.32
N ILE A 71 6.06 -23.76 12.46
CA ILE A 71 5.59 -25.01 11.83
C ILE A 71 5.43 -26.09 12.90
N ASP A 72 6.43 -26.29 13.74
CA ASP A 72 6.39 -27.26 14.84
C ASP A 72 5.21 -26.96 15.79
N TYR A 73 4.98 -25.68 16.11
CA TYR A 73 3.83 -25.26 16.92
C TYR A 73 2.50 -25.60 16.23
N ALA A 74 2.37 -25.31 14.94
CA ALA A 74 1.16 -25.59 14.18
C ALA A 74 0.90 -27.10 14.04
N GLU A 75 1.91 -27.91 13.77
CA GLU A 75 1.82 -29.37 13.71
C GLU A 75 1.42 -29.96 15.08
N ALA A 76 2.02 -29.47 16.17
CA ALA A 76 1.69 -29.90 17.53
C ALA A 76 0.27 -29.52 17.98
N HIS A 77 -0.38 -28.57 17.31
CA HIS A 77 -1.75 -28.10 17.61
C HIS A 77 -2.75 -28.42 16.49
N ASP A 78 -2.42 -29.35 15.58
CA ASP A 78 -3.27 -29.79 14.47
C ASP A 78 -3.78 -28.64 13.58
N VAL A 79 -3.00 -27.57 13.43
CA VAL A 79 -3.32 -26.44 12.54
C VAL A 79 -2.96 -26.84 11.11
N PRO A 80 -3.92 -26.87 10.17
CA PRO A 80 -3.63 -27.29 8.79
C PRO A 80 -2.71 -26.29 8.09
N LEU A 81 -1.52 -26.74 7.70
CA LEU A 81 -0.52 -25.94 7.00
C LEU A 81 -0.57 -26.19 5.49
N ASN A 82 -0.97 -25.17 4.72
CA ASN A 82 -0.91 -25.18 3.24
C ASN A 82 0.43 -24.63 2.71
N ILE A 83 1.55 -24.94 3.36
CA ILE A 83 2.88 -24.40 3.03
C ILE A 83 3.89 -25.52 2.83
N THR A 84 4.73 -25.39 1.79
CA THR A 84 5.96 -26.16 1.66
C THR A 84 7.09 -25.40 2.34
N ARG A 85 8.14 -26.09 2.82
CA ARG A 85 9.34 -25.49 3.45
C ARG A 85 10.15 -24.55 2.53
N GLN A 86 9.67 -24.24 1.32
CA GLN A 86 10.33 -23.31 0.43
C GLN A 86 10.06 -21.87 0.88
N THR A 87 11.15 -21.14 1.09
CA THR A 87 11.20 -19.73 1.47
C THR A 87 10.56 -18.89 0.38
N ASN A 88 9.33 -18.43 0.63
CA ASN A 88 8.69 -17.39 -0.16
C ASN A 88 9.05 -16.03 0.45
N TYR A 89 9.26 -15.02 -0.40
CA TYR A 89 9.41 -13.63 0.03
C TYR A 89 8.26 -13.22 0.96
N SER A 90 8.55 -12.30 1.88
CA SER A 90 7.50 -11.62 2.64
C SER A 90 6.72 -10.75 1.67
N LYS A 91 5.44 -11.07 1.48
CA LYS A 91 4.58 -10.40 0.52
C LYS A 91 3.36 -9.79 1.18
N ASP A 92 2.96 -8.63 0.68
CA ASP A 92 1.64 -8.08 0.96
C ASP A 92 0.97 -7.60 -0.32
N LYS A 93 -0.25 -8.06 -0.57
CA LYS A 93 -0.99 -7.84 -1.81
C LYS A 93 -2.37 -7.29 -1.49
N ASN A 94 -2.71 -6.19 -2.16
CA ASN A 94 -4.06 -5.69 -2.22
C ASN A 94 -4.36 -5.18 -3.63
N LEU A 95 -5.56 -4.61 -3.84
CA LEU A 95 -5.93 -4.08 -5.16
C LEU A 95 -4.96 -3.00 -5.67
N TRP A 96 -4.34 -2.23 -4.78
CA TRP A 96 -3.47 -1.13 -5.18
C TRP A 96 -2.06 -1.58 -5.52
N HIS A 97 -1.51 -2.53 -4.77
CA HIS A 97 -0.11 -2.94 -4.93
C HIS A 97 0.19 -4.38 -4.50
N LEU A 98 1.41 -4.80 -4.80
CA LEU A 98 2.09 -5.95 -4.21
C LEU A 98 3.49 -5.52 -3.74
N SER A 99 3.89 -5.85 -2.52
CA SER A 99 5.26 -5.67 -2.02
C SER A 99 5.99 -7.00 -1.85
N HIS A 100 7.31 -6.98 -2.05
CA HIS A 100 8.23 -8.09 -1.82
C HIS A 100 9.41 -7.64 -0.96
N GLU A 101 9.64 -8.34 0.14
CA GLU A 101 10.72 -8.06 1.10
C GLU A 101 11.35 -9.36 1.62
N GLY A 102 12.55 -9.27 2.20
CA GLY A 102 13.27 -10.40 2.79
C GLY A 102 14.14 -11.18 1.79
N LEU A 103 14.78 -12.23 2.30
CA LEU A 103 15.66 -13.12 1.54
C LEU A 103 16.80 -12.36 0.84
N ASP A 104 17.09 -12.65 -0.42
CA ASP A 104 18.14 -12.02 -1.22
C ASP A 104 17.91 -10.52 -1.45
N LEU A 105 16.67 -10.01 -1.29
CA LEU A 105 16.39 -8.58 -1.39
C LEU A 105 16.94 -7.77 -0.22
N GLU A 106 17.28 -8.39 0.92
CA GLU A 106 17.85 -7.68 2.08
C GLU A 106 19.27 -7.17 1.83
N ASP A 107 19.99 -7.72 0.85
CA ASP A 107 21.26 -7.19 0.38
C ASP A 107 21.04 -6.28 -0.84
N PRO A 108 21.18 -4.95 -0.72
CA PRO A 108 20.98 -4.01 -1.82
C PRO A 108 21.95 -4.19 -2.99
N ALA A 109 23.04 -4.94 -2.82
CA ALA A 109 23.95 -5.26 -3.91
C ALA A 109 23.37 -6.31 -4.89
N ASN A 110 22.39 -7.09 -4.47
CA ASN A 110 21.74 -8.09 -5.32
C ASN A 110 20.73 -7.42 -6.25
N GLU A 111 20.77 -7.73 -7.55
CA GLU A 111 19.70 -7.34 -8.47
C GLU A 111 18.41 -8.13 -8.16
N PRO A 112 17.22 -7.50 -8.20
CA PRO A 112 15.98 -8.23 -8.03
C PRO A 112 15.80 -9.27 -9.14
N GLN A 113 15.49 -10.50 -8.76
CA GLN A 113 15.16 -11.56 -9.71
C GLN A 113 13.70 -11.40 -10.18
N TYR A 114 13.44 -10.39 -11.02
CA TYR A 114 12.08 -10.00 -11.44
C TYR A 114 11.23 -11.17 -11.95
N ASP A 115 11.83 -12.06 -12.73
CA ASP A 115 11.17 -13.27 -13.24
C ASP A 115 10.63 -14.22 -12.17
N LYS A 116 11.17 -14.15 -10.95
CA LYS A 116 10.76 -14.97 -9.81
C LYS A 116 9.77 -14.27 -8.90
N ILE A 117 9.79 -12.94 -8.84
CA ILE A 117 9.05 -12.17 -7.84
C ILE A 117 7.84 -11.44 -8.40
N LEU A 118 7.87 -10.98 -9.65
CA LEU A 118 6.76 -10.20 -10.20
C LEU A 118 5.50 -11.07 -10.37
N GLU A 119 4.37 -10.58 -9.86
CA GLU A 119 3.07 -11.27 -9.99
C GLU A 119 1.94 -10.39 -10.56
N LEU A 120 2.11 -9.06 -10.53
CA LEU A 120 1.14 -8.12 -11.11
C LEU A 120 1.50 -7.74 -12.54
N GLY A 121 2.73 -7.99 -12.99
CA GLY A 121 3.19 -7.66 -14.33
C GLY A 121 4.42 -8.42 -14.78
N VAL A 122 5.03 -7.92 -15.84
CA VAL A 122 6.30 -8.42 -16.40
C VAL A 122 7.42 -7.40 -16.22
N SER A 123 8.67 -7.80 -16.38
CA SER A 123 9.77 -6.84 -16.42
C SER A 123 9.71 -5.99 -17.70
N PRO A 124 10.34 -4.79 -17.72
CA PRO A 124 10.41 -3.98 -18.93
C PRO A 124 10.99 -4.71 -20.15
N GLU A 125 11.94 -5.63 -19.96
CA GLU A 125 12.52 -6.43 -21.06
C GLU A 125 11.56 -7.45 -21.65
N LYS A 126 10.50 -7.82 -20.91
CA LYS A 126 9.46 -8.77 -21.33
C LYS A 126 8.16 -8.08 -21.75
N ALA A 127 8.07 -6.76 -21.61
CA ALA A 127 6.93 -6.00 -22.07
C ALA A 127 6.82 -6.07 -23.61
N PRO A 128 5.60 -5.94 -24.19
CA PRO A 128 5.43 -5.92 -25.64
C PRO A 128 6.18 -4.76 -26.32
N ASP A 129 6.76 -5.02 -27.49
CA ASP A 129 7.37 -4.00 -28.38
C ASP A 129 6.32 -3.10 -29.09
N LYS A 130 5.14 -2.92 -28.49
CA LYS A 130 4.05 -2.11 -29.03
C LYS A 130 3.47 -1.23 -27.93
N PRO A 131 3.35 0.09 -28.14
CA PRO A 131 2.76 0.96 -27.15
C PRO A 131 1.28 0.65 -26.95
N ALA A 132 0.84 0.68 -25.70
CA ALA A 132 -0.58 0.75 -25.34
C ALA A 132 -0.99 2.20 -25.11
N TYR A 133 -2.16 2.58 -25.61
CA TYR A 133 -2.76 3.89 -25.40
C TYR A 133 -3.94 3.78 -24.43
N VAL A 134 -4.00 4.73 -23.49
CA VAL A 134 -5.13 4.89 -22.58
C VAL A 134 -5.57 6.34 -22.57
N ALA A 135 -6.87 6.54 -22.38
CA ALA A 135 -7.46 7.82 -22.04
C ALA A 135 -8.12 7.70 -20.66
N LEU A 136 -7.70 8.53 -19.72
CA LEU A 136 -8.25 8.59 -18.37
C LEU A 136 -8.97 9.90 -18.16
N SER A 137 -10.29 9.83 -17.98
CA SER A 137 -11.09 11.01 -17.65
C SER A 137 -11.25 11.14 -16.13
N PHE A 138 -11.02 12.36 -15.62
CA PHE A 138 -11.12 12.73 -14.21
C PHE A 138 -12.24 13.75 -13.99
N GLU A 139 -12.91 13.64 -12.85
CA GLU A 139 -13.81 14.66 -12.32
C GLU A 139 -13.32 15.04 -10.92
N LYS A 140 -13.00 16.33 -10.74
CA LYS A 140 -12.47 16.88 -9.47
C LYS A 140 -11.34 16.04 -8.86
N GLY A 141 -10.35 15.68 -9.67
CA GLY A 141 -9.18 14.89 -9.28
C GLY A 141 -9.45 13.39 -9.15
N VAL A 142 -10.69 12.92 -9.31
CA VAL A 142 -11.04 11.50 -9.18
C VAL A 142 -11.20 10.86 -10.57
N PRO A 143 -10.53 9.74 -10.88
CA PRO A 143 -10.70 9.06 -12.16
C PRO A 143 -12.11 8.43 -12.24
N VAL A 144 -12.84 8.71 -13.33
CA VAL A 144 -14.23 8.26 -13.53
C VAL A 144 -14.43 7.41 -14.78
N ARG A 145 -13.50 7.48 -15.75
CA ARG A 145 -13.56 6.73 -17.00
C ARG A 145 -12.19 6.23 -17.44
N LEU A 146 -12.18 5.09 -18.11
CA LEU A 146 -11.02 4.55 -18.82
C LEU A 146 -11.45 4.23 -20.26
N ASN A 147 -10.79 4.84 -21.25
CA ASN A 147 -11.10 4.70 -22.67
C ASN A 147 -12.59 4.99 -22.99
N GLY A 148 -13.14 6.04 -22.39
CA GLY A 148 -14.54 6.45 -22.53
C GLY A 148 -15.55 5.65 -21.71
N GLU A 149 -15.19 4.47 -21.22
CA GLU A 149 -16.05 3.61 -20.38
C GLU A 149 -16.08 4.13 -18.94
N LYS A 150 -17.29 4.36 -18.39
CA LYS A 150 -17.46 4.74 -16.97
C LYS A 150 -17.26 3.52 -16.08
N LEU A 151 -16.36 3.65 -15.09
CA LEU A 151 -16.00 2.56 -14.19
C LEU A 151 -16.03 2.99 -12.73
N GLY A 152 -16.33 2.05 -11.84
CA GLY A 152 -16.07 2.21 -10.41
C GLY A 152 -14.57 2.13 -10.12
N GLY A 153 -14.13 2.70 -8.99
CA GLY A 153 -12.70 2.75 -8.64
C GLY A 153 -12.03 1.37 -8.58
N VAL A 154 -12.75 0.34 -8.13
CA VAL A 154 -12.24 -1.04 -8.07
C VAL A 154 -11.91 -1.57 -9.46
N ASP A 155 -12.88 -1.53 -10.38
CA ASP A 155 -12.72 -2.03 -11.74
C ASP A 155 -11.69 -1.21 -12.52
N LEU A 156 -11.66 0.10 -12.30
CA LEU A 156 -10.70 1.00 -12.94
C LEU A 156 -9.27 0.64 -12.53
N ILE A 157 -9.00 0.49 -11.23
CA ILE A 157 -7.66 0.10 -10.74
C ILE A 157 -7.30 -1.31 -11.23
N ALA A 158 -8.24 -2.26 -11.22
CA ALA A 158 -7.99 -3.62 -11.70
C ALA A 158 -7.62 -3.65 -13.20
N LYS A 159 -8.35 -2.91 -14.04
CA LYS A 159 -8.04 -2.78 -15.48
C LYS A 159 -6.70 -2.10 -15.71
N LEU A 160 -6.39 -1.02 -14.98
CA LEU A 160 -5.10 -0.35 -15.07
C LEU A 160 -3.94 -1.20 -14.55
N ASN A 161 -4.15 -1.99 -13.50
CA ASN A 161 -3.13 -2.94 -13.02
C ASN A 161 -2.80 -3.96 -14.09
N ARG A 162 -3.82 -4.55 -14.73
CA ARG A 162 -3.61 -5.50 -15.82
C ARG A 162 -2.83 -4.85 -16.97
N LEU A 163 -3.30 -3.70 -17.45
CA LEU A 163 -2.67 -3.02 -18.57
C LEU A 163 -1.23 -2.60 -18.24
N GLY A 164 -1.03 -1.93 -17.11
CA GLY A 164 0.30 -1.50 -16.69
C GLY A 164 1.23 -2.68 -16.46
N GLY A 165 0.73 -3.75 -15.84
CA GLY A 165 1.49 -4.97 -15.59
C GLY A 165 1.93 -5.66 -16.87
N GLU A 166 1.03 -5.80 -17.85
CA GLU A 166 1.35 -6.34 -19.18
C GLU A 166 2.41 -5.50 -19.92
N ASN A 167 2.56 -4.21 -19.58
CA ASN A 167 3.52 -3.28 -20.19
C ASN A 167 4.72 -2.94 -19.27
N GLY A 168 4.96 -3.70 -18.21
CA GLY A 168 6.11 -3.51 -17.31
C GLY A 168 6.11 -2.20 -16.51
N VAL A 169 4.94 -1.60 -16.28
CA VAL A 169 4.77 -0.33 -15.57
C VAL A 169 4.65 -0.56 -14.06
N GLY A 170 5.27 0.33 -13.28
CA GLY A 170 5.01 0.47 -11.86
C GLY A 170 5.80 -0.48 -10.96
N ILE A 171 6.96 -0.94 -11.42
CA ILE A 171 7.95 -1.63 -10.59
C ILE A 171 8.83 -0.58 -9.92
N ALA A 172 8.97 -0.65 -8.59
CA ALA A 172 9.87 0.19 -7.83
C ALA A 172 10.72 -0.64 -6.87
N ASP A 173 12.03 -0.69 -7.12
CA ASP A 173 13.05 -1.20 -6.20
C ASP A 173 13.64 -0.03 -5.42
N LEU A 174 13.51 -0.04 -4.09
CA LEU A 174 13.97 1.06 -3.26
C LEU A 174 14.39 0.62 -1.86
N VAL A 175 15.24 1.43 -1.24
CA VAL A 175 15.55 1.38 0.18
C VAL A 175 14.77 2.48 0.90
N GLU A 176 13.92 2.10 1.84
CA GLU A 176 13.12 3.03 2.62
C GLU A 176 13.60 3.15 4.08
N ASN A 177 13.20 4.26 4.72
CA ASN A 177 13.41 4.47 6.15
C ASN A 177 12.15 4.04 6.90
N ARG A 178 12.24 2.98 7.69
CA ARG A 178 11.13 2.55 8.54
C ARG A 178 10.99 3.48 9.74
N LEU A 179 9.75 3.64 10.19
CA LEU A 179 9.42 4.44 11.38
C LEU A 179 10.14 3.91 12.63
N VAL A 180 10.39 2.61 12.68
CA VAL A 180 11.09 1.94 13.79
C VAL A 180 12.62 2.13 13.77
N GLY A 181 13.15 2.99 12.89
CA GLY A 181 14.54 3.46 12.93
C GLY A 181 15.55 2.65 12.11
N MET A 182 15.10 1.65 11.34
CA MET A 182 15.95 0.87 10.44
C MET A 182 15.63 1.16 8.98
N LYS A 183 16.58 0.87 8.08
CA LYS A 183 16.31 0.82 6.65
C LYS A 183 15.83 -0.57 6.25
N SER A 184 15.08 -0.64 5.17
CA SER A 184 14.67 -1.91 4.55
C SER A 184 14.59 -1.71 3.05
N ARG A 185 14.99 -2.73 2.29
CA ARG A 185 14.84 -2.78 0.85
C ARG A 185 13.57 -3.55 0.50
N GLY A 186 12.80 -3.03 -0.44
CA GLY A 186 11.60 -3.69 -0.95
C GLY A 186 11.42 -3.44 -2.44
N VAL A 187 10.84 -4.43 -3.11
CA VAL A 187 10.38 -4.32 -4.50
C VAL A 187 8.86 -4.22 -4.48
N TYR A 188 8.34 -3.19 -5.15
CA TYR A 188 6.92 -2.88 -5.17
C TYR A 188 6.38 -2.92 -6.59
N GLU A 189 5.24 -3.58 -6.76
CA GLU A 189 4.45 -3.57 -7.99
C GLU A 189 3.20 -2.72 -7.75
N THR A 190 3.05 -1.61 -8.47
CA THR A 190 1.87 -0.74 -8.39
C THR A 190 1.51 -0.20 -9.78
N PRO A 191 1.13 -1.06 -10.75
CA PRO A 191 1.00 -0.62 -12.15
C PRO A 191 -0.11 0.42 -12.33
N GLY A 192 -1.31 0.13 -11.82
CA GLY A 192 -2.45 1.04 -11.95
C GLY A 192 -2.27 2.32 -11.15
N GLY A 193 -1.71 2.23 -9.94
CA GLY A 193 -1.37 3.41 -9.15
C GLY A 193 -0.33 4.30 -9.83
N THR A 194 0.67 3.72 -10.48
CA THR A 194 1.69 4.47 -11.24
C THR A 194 1.09 5.23 -12.41
N ILE A 195 0.21 4.58 -13.18
CA ILE A 195 -0.50 5.22 -14.30
C ILE A 195 -1.39 6.36 -13.77
N LEU A 196 -2.17 6.10 -12.71
CA LEU A 196 -3.05 7.12 -12.12
C LEU A 196 -2.30 8.33 -11.60
N TYR A 197 -1.19 8.12 -10.87
CA TYR A 197 -0.36 9.21 -10.38
C TYR A 197 0.23 10.04 -11.52
N HIS A 198 0.66 9.40 -12.60
CA HIS A 198 1.17 10.10 -13.78
C HIS A 198 0.08 10.95 -14.45
N ALA A 199 -1.08 10.35 -14.75
CA ALA A 199 -2.19 11.04 -15.40
C ALA A 199 -2.75 12.18 -14.54
N HIS A 200 -2.94 11.95 -13.24
CA HIS A 200 -3.40 12.97 -12.30
C HIS A 200 -2.44 14.16 -12.25
N LYS A 201 -1.13 13.90 -12.13
CA LYS A 201 -0.11 14.96 -12.17
C LYS A 201 -0.15 15.77 -13.47
N LYS A 202 -0.31 15.10 -14.62
CA LYS A 202 -0.40 15.78 -15.93
C LYS A 202 -1.63 16.68 -16.03
N LEU A 203 -2.75 16.26 -15.45
CA LEU A 203 -3.94 17.10 -15.39
C LEU A 203 -3.74 18.30 -14.44
N GLU A 204 -3.07 18.11 -13.30
CA GLU A 204 -2.73 19.22 -12.40
C GLU A 204 -1.80 20.26 -13.02
N GLU A 205 -0.85 19.84 -13.87
CA GLU A 205 0.02 20.76 -14.65
C GLU A 205 -0.79 21.73 -15.52
N LEU A 206 -2.01 21.34 -15.92
CA LEU A 206 -2.92 22.17 -16.73
C LEU A 206 -3.92 22.97 -15.88
N CYS A 207 -4.35 22.41 -14.75
CA CYS A 207 -5.49 22.94 -13.98
C CYS A 207 -5.09 23.80 -12.78
N LEU A 208 -3.87 23.68 -12.26
CA LEU A 208 -3.41 24.42 -11.09
C LEU A 208 -2.53 25.60 -11.49
N ASP A 209 -2.71 26.74 -10.82
CA ASP A 209 -1.74 27.82 -10.91
C ASP A 209 -0.40 27.42 -10.25
N ARG A 210 0.66 28.15 -10.60
CA ARG A 210 2.03 27.86 -10.18
C ARG A 210 2.19 27.81 -8.66
N ASP A 211 1.60 28.76 -7.92
CA ASP A 211 1.83 28.89 -6.48
C ASP A 211 1.07 27.79 -5.72
N THR A 212 -0.16 27.48 -6.15
CA THR A 212 -0.92 26.34 -5.63
C THR A 212 -0.19 25.02 -5.90
N SER A 213 0.31 24.81 -7.13
CA SER A 213 1.05 23.60 -7.51
C SER A 213 2.30 23.42 -6.63
N HIS A 214 3.14 24.46 -6.51
CA HIS A 214 4.35 24.40 -5.70
C HIS A 214 4.07 24.12 -4.21
N PHE A 215 3.07 24.78 -3.63
CA PHE A 215 2.74 24.53 -2.22
C PHE A 215 2.17 23.13 -2.01
N LYS A 216 1.35 22.64 -2.95
CA LYS A 216 0.76 21.30 -2.91
C LYS A 216 1.82 20.19 -2.90
N GLU A 217 2.99 20.39 -3.51
CA GLU A 217 4.09 19.42 -3.44
C GLU A 217 4.54 19.17 -2.00
N GLY A 218 4.72 20.24 -1.20
CA GLY A 218 5.06 20.13 0.22
C GLY A 218 3.96 19.46 1.04
N VAL A 219 2.70 19.79 0.76
CA VAL A 219 1.52 19.13 1.36
C VAL A 219 1.52 17.64 1.05
N ALA A 220 1.78 17.25 -0.20
CA ALA A 220 1.81 15.84 -0.62
C ALA A 220 2.89 15.05 0.12
N GLN A 221 4.09 15.62 0.30
CA GLN A 221 5.15 14.99 1.09
C GLN A 221 4.74 14.78 2.54
N LYS A 222 4.16 15.81 3.18
CA LYS A 222 3.70 15.67 4.56
C LYS A 222 2.56 14.67 4.70
N PHE A 223 1.63 14.65 3.74
CA PHE A 223 0.56 13.66 3.71
C PHE A 223 1.12 12.24 3.62
N ALA A 224 2.10 12.01 2.74
CA ALA A 224 2.76 10.72 2.59
C ALA A 224 3.44 10.25 3.89
N GLU A 225 4.14 11.15 4.59
CA GLU A 225 4.75 10.87 5.91
C GLU A 225 3.69 10.42 6.94
N LEU A 226 2.58 11.16 7.06
CA LEU A 226 1.51 10.81 8.00
C LEU A 226 0.90 9.44 7.70
N VAL A 227 0.67 9.14 6.42
CA VAL A 227 0.12 7.85 6.00
C VAL A 227 1.12 6.73 6.29
N TYR A 228 2.40 6.92 5.94
CA TYR A 228 3.47 5.96 6.19
C TYR A 228 3.58 5.60 7.68
N ASP A 229 3.49 6.62 8.53
CA ASP A 229 3.58 6.54 9.99
C ASP A 229 2.33 5.95 10.67
N GLY A 230 1.27 5.63 9.92
CA GLY A 230 0.01 5.15 10.49
C GLY A 230 -0.86 6.23 11.12
N LYS A 231 -0.52 7.52 10.95
CA LYS A 231 -1.23 8.69 11.48
C LYS A 231 -2.45 9.06 10.62
N TRP A 232 -3.16 8.05 10.10
CA TRP A 232 -4.33 8.25 9.26
C TRP A 232 -5.47 8.93 10.03
N PHE A 233 -5.76 8.51 11.26
CA PHE A 233 -6.85 9.12 12.05
C PHE A 233 -6.33 10.28 12.90
N THR A 234 -5.78 11.32 12.24
CA THR A 234 -5.28 12.53 12.91
C THR A 234 -5.85 13.81 12.31
N PRO A 235 -6.03 14.88 13.12
CA PRO A 235 -6.55 16.17 12.63
C PRO A 235 -5.69 16.79 11.52
N LEU A 236 -4.36 16.63 11.58
CA LEU A 236 -3.48 17.17 10.53
C LEU A 236 -3.75 16.50 9.18
N ARG A 237 -3.92 15.17 9.13
CA ARG A 237 -4.24 14.46 7.88
C ARG A 237 -5.60 14.93 7.32
N GLU A 238 -6.59 15.19 8.18
CA GLU A 238 -7.90 15.78 7.79
C GLU A 238 -7.75 17.17 7.18
N ALA A 239 -6.99 18.04 7.85
CA ALA A 239 -6.73 19.39 7.35
C ALA A 239 -6.02 19.38 5.99
N LEU A 240 -5.03 18.49 5.80
CA LEU A 240 -4.36 18.33 4.51
C LEU A 240 -5.30 17.75 3.45
N SER A 241 -6.23 16.85 3.82
CA SER A 241 -7.25 16.33 2.90
C SER A 241 -8.16 17.45 2.42
N ALA A 242 -8.65 18.30 3.33
CA ALA A 242 -9.49 19.44 2.99
C ALA A 242 -8.77 20.47 2.10
N PHE A 243 -7.47 20.68 2.32
CA PHE A 243 -6.63 21.47 1.41
C PHE A 243 -6.64 20.84 0.01
N VAL A 244 -6.36 19.53 -0.11
CA VAL A 244 -6.33 18.82 -1.40
C VAL A 244 -7.69 18.88 -2.09
N ASP A 245 -8.80 18.64 -1.38
CA ASP A 245 -10.15 18.74 -1.95
C ASP A 245 -10.41 20.12 -2.58
N SER A 246 -9.92 21.19 -1.93
CA SER A 246 -10.02 22.55 -2.46
C SER A 246 -9.22 22.73 -3.76
N THR A 247 -8.01 22.16 -3.85
CA THR A 247 -7.19 22.24 -5.07
C THR A 247 -7.78 21.40 -6.21
N GLN A 248 -8.48 20.31 -5.89
CA GLN A 248 -9.04 19.40 -6.90
C GLN A 248 -10.29 19.91 -7.61
N ARG A 249 -10.93 21.00 -7.14
CA ARG A 249 -12.24 21.47 -7.65
C ARG A 249 -12.33 21.64 -9.17
N ASN A 250 -11.22 22.03 -9.81
CA ASN A 250 -11.15 22.27 -11.26
C ASN A 250 -10.27 21.24 -11.99
N VAL A 251 -9.76 20.22 -11.31
CA VAL A 251 -8.93 19.16 -11.90
C VAL A 251 -9.85 18.15 -12.59
N THR A 252 -10.46 18.56 -13.70
CA THR A 252 -11.44 17.80 -14.48
C THR A 252 -11.05 17.86 -15.94
N GLY A 253 -10.94 16.71 -16.58
CA GLY A 253 -10.44 16.60 -17.95
C GLY A 253 -10.03 15.17 -18.29
N GLU A 254 -9.42 15.00 -19.45
CA GLU A 254 -8.92 13.72 -19.92
C GLU A 254 -7.43 13.83 -20.23
N VAL A 255 -6.68 12.78 -19.87
CA VAL A 255 -5.25 12.61 -20.15
C VAL A 255 -5.03 11.32 -20.92
#